data_AF-A0A7J7VY03-F1
#
_entry.id   AF-A0A7J7VY03-F1
#
_cell.length_a   1.000
_cell.length_b   1.000
_cell.length_c   1.000
_cell.angle_alpha   90.00
_cell.angle_beta   90.00
_cell.angle_gamma   90.00
#
_symmetry.space_group_name_H-M   'P 1'
#
loop_
_entity.id
_entity.type
_entity.pdbx_description
1 polymer ?
#
loop_
_entity_poly.entity_id
_entity_poly.type
_entity_poly.pdbx_seq_one_letter_code
_entity_poly.pdbx_strand_id
1 'polypeptide(L)'
;MKALYEQNQSDVNEAKSGGRSDLIPTIKFRHCSLLRNRRCTVAYLYDRLLRIRALRWEYGSVLPNVLRFHMSAEEVEWFNHYKKSLATYMRSLGGDEGLDITQDMKPPKSLYIEEHFALQL
;
A
#
# COMPACT_ATOMS: atom_id res chain seq x y z
N MET A 1 -11.88 8.89 15.37
CA MET A 1 -11.37 10.17 14.79
C MET A 1 -12.48 11.17 14.47
N LYS A 2 -13.59 10.76 13.85
CA LYS A 2 -14.70 11.66 13.48
C LYS A 2 -15.24 12.50 14.64
N ALA A 3 -15.66 11.86 15.75
CA ALA A 3 -16.17 12.57 16.93
C ALA A 3 -15.16 13.59 17.51
N LEU A 4 -13.87 13.23 17.59
CA LEU A 4 -12.82 14.14 18.07
C LEU A 4 -12.61 15.33 17.12
N TYR A 5 -12.71 15.11 15.82
CA TYR A 5 -12.65 16.18 14.82
C TYR A 5 -13.86 17.12 14.93
N GLU A 6 -15.07 16.57 15.06
CA GLU A 6 -16.31 17.34 15.21
C GLU A 6 -16.29 18.20 16.49
N GLN A 7 -15.85 17.62 17.61
CA GLN A 7 -15.70 18.36 18.86
C GLN A 7 -14.63 19.46 18.74
N ASN A 8 -13.50 19.16 18.10
CA ASN A 8 -12.46 20.17 17.85
C ASN A 8 -12.97 21.31 16.96
N GLN A 9 -13.82 20.99 15.98
CA GLN A 9 -14.42 21.98 15.09
C GLN A 9 -15.43 22.88 15.83
N SER A 10 -16.19 22.32 16.77
CA SER A 10 -17.09 23.10 17.64
C SER A 10 -16.31 24.13 18.46
N ASP A 11 -15.24 23.70 19.14
CA ASP A 11 -14.41 24.60 19.96
C ASP A 11 -13.72 25.68 19.13
N VAL A 12 -13.32 25.37 17.89
CA VAL A 12 -12.79 26.37 16.94
C VAL A 12 -13.83 27.43 16.61
N ASN A 13 -15.10 27.05 16.43
CA ASN A 13 -16.17 27.99 16.16
C ASN A 13 -16.43 28.88 17.38
N GLU A 14 -16.48 28.31 18.59
CA GLU A 14 -16.63 29.06 19.84
C GLU A 14 -15.48 30.04 20.10
N ALA A 15 -14.23 29.63 19.83
CA ALA A 15 -13.07 30.51 19.97
C ALA A 15 -13.12 31.70 18.99
N LYS A 16 -13.69 31.51 17.80
CA LYS A 16 -13.82 32.56 16.77
C LYS A 16 -14.98 33.51 17.01
N SER A 17 -16.16 32.99 17.38
CA SER A 17 -17.38 33.81 17.55
C SER A 17 -17.55 34.34 18.97
N GLY A 18 -17.17 33.54 19.97
CA GLY A 18 -17.36 33.84 21.39
C GLY A 18 -16.15 34.44 22.10
N GLY A 19 -15.04 34.67 21.40
CA GLY A 19 -13.82 35.26 21.98
C GLY A 19 -13.11 34.39 23.02
N ARG A 20 -13.42 33.09 23.06
CA ARG A 20 -12.87 32.10 24.01
C ARG A 20 -11.45 31.65 23.65
N SER A 21 -10.49 32.54 23.85
CA SER A 21 -9.07 32.26 23.58
C SER A 21 -8.47 31.17 24.49
N ASP A 22 -9.12 30.88 25.62
CA ASP A 22 -8.78 29.78 26.55
C ASP A 22 -8.86 28.39 25.90
N LEU A 23 -9.66 28.24 24.84
CA LEU A 23 -9.80 26.97 24.11
C LEU A 23 -8.63 26.69 23.14
N ILE A 24 -7.83 27.70 22.79
CA ILE A 24 -6.77 27.59 21.75
C ILE A 24 -5.75 26.47 22.05
N PRO A 25 -5.23 26.30 23.28
CA PRO A 25 -4.29 25.21 23.59
C PRO A 25 -4.91 23.83 23.36
N THR A 26 -6.15 23.63 23.81
CA THR A 26 -6.89 22.36 23.65
C THR A 26 -7.15 22.07 22.18
N ILE A 27 -7.54 23.09 21.40
CA ILE A 27 -7.74 22.98 19.95
C ILE A 27 -6.45 22.52 19.26
N LYS A 28 -5.32 23.18 19.58
CA LYS A 28 -4.01 22.82 19.01
C LYS A 28 -3.60 21.41 19.38
N PHE A 29 -3.80 21.01 20.63
CA PHE A 29 -3.50 19.66 21.10
C PHE A 29 -4.28 18.61 20.30
N ARG A 30 -5.61 18.72 20.25
CA ARG A 30 -6.47 17.78 19.51
C ARG A 30 -6.13 17.76 18.02
N HIS A 31 -5.84 18.92 17.43
CA HIS A 31 -5.43 19.01 16.03
C HIS A 31 -4.13 18.24 15.76
N CYS A 32 -3.09 18.43 16.58
CA CYS A 32 -1.84 17.69 16.47
C CYS A 32 -2.05 16.18 16.65
N SER A 33 -2.89 15.76 17.60
CA SER A 33 -3.24 14.34 17.79
C SER A 33 -3.94 13.75 16.56
N LEU A 34 -4.88 14.47 15.94
CA LEU A 34 -5.56 14.04 14.72
C LEU A 34 -4.59 13.90 13.54
N LEU A 35 -3.69 14.88 13.35
CA LEU A 35 -2.65 14.81 12.33
C LEU A 35 -1.70 13.64 12.54
N ARG A 36 -1.30 13.37 13.80
CA ARG A 36 -0.46 12.23 14.14
C ARG A 36 -1.15 10.91 13.83
N ASN A 37 -2.41 10.75 14.22
CA ASN A 37 -3.18 9.54 13.93
C ASN A 37 -3.32 9.33 12.42
N ARG A 38 -3.69 10.36 11.67
CA ARG A 38 -3.75 10.29 10.19
C ARG A 38 -2.41 9.86 9.60
N ARG A 39 -1.30 10.48 10.02
CA ARG A 39 0.04 10.15 9.51
C ARG A 39 0.41 8.70 9.79
N CYS A 40 0.18 8.23 11.02
CA CYS A 40 0.50 6.86 11.41
C CYS A 40 -0.36 5.84 10.66
N THR A 41 -1.67 6.07 10.53
CA THR A 41 -2.56 5.18 9.76
C THR A 41 -2.14 5.12 8.29
N VAL A 42 -1.88 6.26 7.65
CA VAL A 42 -1.45 6.30 6.25
C VAL A 42 -0.09 5.61 6.08
N ALA A 43 0.87 5.86 6.96
CA ALA A 43 2.19 5.23 6.90
C ALA A 43 2.08 3.70 7.03
N TYR A 44 1.27 3.20 7.97
CA TYR A 44 1.03 1.78 8.16
C TYR A 44 0.42 1.13 6.90
N LEU A 45 -0.66 1.72 6.37
CA LEU A 45 -1.32 1.19 5.17
C LEU A 45 -0.38 1.24 3.96
N TYR A 46 0.37 2.33 3.80
CA TYR A 46 1.28 2.48 2.68
C TYR A 46 2.46 1.49 2.72
N ASP A 47 3.07 1.27 3.89
CA ASP A 47 4.13 0.27 4.05
C ASP A 47 3.64 -1.14 3.69
N ARG A 48 2.41 -1.49 4.10
CA ARG A 48 1.79 -2.76 3.70
C ARG A 48 1.61 -2.86 2.19
N LEU A 49 1.14 -1.80 1.53
CA LEU A 49 1.02 -1.80 0.06
C LEU A 49 2.37 -1.93 -0.64
N LEU A 50 3.45 -1.34 -0.11
CA LEU A 50 4.80 -1.52 -0.65
C LEU A 50 5.25 -2.99 -0.57
N ARG A 51 4.98 -3.67 0.55
CA ARG A 51 5.27 -5.10 0.72
C ARG A 51 4.44 -5.96 -0.23
N ILE A 52 3.13 -5.70 -0.33
CA ILE A 52 2.23 -6.41 -1.24
C ILE A 52 2.66 -6.22 -2.69
N ARG A 53 3.12 -5.01 -3.07
CA ARG A 53 3.69 -4.74 -4.40
C ARG A 53 4.88 -5.66 -4.66
N ALA A 54 5.81 -5.78 -3.71
CA ALA A 54 7.00 -6.61 -3.84
C ALA A 54 6.64 -8.09 -4.10
N LEU A 55 5.56 -8.60 -3.48
CA LEU A 55 5.09 -9.97 -3.73
C LEU A 55 4.80 -10.26 -5.21
N ARG A 56 4.34 -9.27 -6.00
CA ARG A 56 4.17 -9.47 -7.46
C ARG A 56 5.49 -9.74 -8.17
N TRP A 57 6.58 -9.12 -7.72
CA TRP A 57 7.91 -9.27 -8.32
C TRP A 57 8.64 -10.52 -7.83
N GLU A 58 8.29 -11.01 -6.64
CA GLU A 58 8.90 -12.22 -6.04
C GLU A 58 8.15 -13.51 -6.38
N TYR A 59 6.81 -13.51 -6.29
CA TYR A 59 5.96 -14.71 -6.46
C TYR A 59 5.16 -14.71 -7.76
N GLY A 60 5.11 -13.59 -8.48
CA GLY A 60 4.35 -13.46 -9.71
C GLY A 60 2.87 -13.11 -9.51
N SER A 61 2.04 -13.49 -10.48
CA SER A 61 0.63 -13.06 -10.57
C SER A 61 -0.33 -13.81 -9.65
N VAL A 62 0.07 -14.99 -9.18
CA VAL A 62 -0.70 -15.88 -8.29
C VAL A 62 0.06 -16.02 -6.98
N LEU A 63 -0.52 -15.47 -5.91
CA LEU A 63 0.07 -15.56 -4.58
C LEU A 63 -0.37 -16.84 -3.85
N PRO A 64 0.53 -17.52 -3.13
CA PRO A 64 0.18 -18.59 -2.21
C PRO A 64 -0.92 -18.20 -1.21
N ASN A 65 -1.78 -19.16 -0.84
CA ASN A 65 -2.90 -18.91 0.08
C ASN A 65 -2.44 -18.40 1.45
N VAL A 66 -1.28 -18.86 1.92
CA VAL A 66 -0.68 -18.39 3.18
C VAL A 66 -0.44 -16.89 3.18
N LEU A 67 -0.08 -16.28 2.05
CA LEU A 67 0.10 -14.83 1.96
C LEU A 67 -1.25 -14.12 1.85
N ARG A 68 -2.15 -14.64 1.00
CA ARG A 68 -3.49 -14.06 0.78
C ARG A 68 -4.35 -14.02 2.04
N PHE A 69 -4.19 -15.00 2.93
CA PHE A 69 -4.93 -15.07 4.19
C PHE A 69 -4.61 -13.89 5.14
N HIS A 70 -3.42 -13.27 5.00
CA HIS A 70 -2.99 -12.14 5.83
C HIS A 70 -3.26 -10.76 5.20
N MET A 71 -3.99 -10.74 4.07
CA MET A 71 -4.37 -9.52 3.37
C MET A 71 -5.83 -9.19 3.64
N SER A 72 -6.15 -7.91 3.75
CA SER A 72 -7.55 -7.46 3.76
C SER A 72 -8.18 -7.63 2.36
N ALA A 73 -9.51 -7.60 2.28
CA ALA A 73 -10.21 -7.68 1.00
C ALA A 73 -9.79 -6.55 0.04
N GLU A 74 -9.63 -5.34 0.58
CA GLU A 74 -9.21 -4.15 -0.15
C GLU A 74 -7.76 -4.25 -0.65
N GLU A 75 -6.88 -4.88 0.14
CA GLU A 75 -5.50 -5.14 -0.27
C GLU A 75 -5.42 -6.16 -1.41
N VAL A 76 -6.28 -7.18 -1.38
CA VAL A 76 -6.39 -8.16 -2.48
C VAL A 76 -6.93 -7.48 -3.75
N GLU A 77 -7.94 -6.62 -3.61
CA GLU A 77 -8.46 -5.83 -4.72
C GLU A 77 -7.38 -4.89 -5.29
N TRP A 78 -6.65 -4.19 -4.43
CA TRP A 78 -5.53 -3.34 -4.83
C TRP A 78 -4.46 -4.13 -5.60
N PHE A 79 -4.09 -5.32 -5.12
CA PHE A 79 -3.13 -6.20 -5.79
C PHE A 79 -3.63 -6.63 -7.18
N ASN A 80 -4.92 -6.93 -7.31
CA ASN A 80 -5.54 -7.29 -8.59
C ASN A 80 -5.51 -6.13 -9.59
N HIS A 81 -5.75 -4.91 -9.13
CA HIS A 81 -5.61 -3.71 -9.96
C HIS A 81 -4.16 -3.49 -10.37
N TYR A 82 -3.22 -3.59 -9.42
CA TYR A 82 -1.80 -3.43 -9.70
C TYR A 82 -1.30 -4.42 -10.75
N LYS A 83 -1.59 -5.72 -10.59
CA LYS A 83 -1.13 -6.74 -11.56
C LYS A 83 -1.76 -6.55 -12.95
N LYS A 84 -3.01 -6.08 -13.02
CA LYS A 84 -3.68 -5.78 -14.30
C LYS A 84 -2.99 -4.61 -15.00
N SER A 85 -2.75 -3.51 -14.29
CA SER A 85 -2.05 -2.33 -14.83
C SER A 85 -0.64 -2.67 -15.27
N LEU A 86 0.10 -3.48 -14.49
CA LEU A 86 1.43 -3.94 -14.86
C LEU A 86 1.41 -4.83 -16.12
N ALA A 87 0.45 -5.75 -16.23
CA ALA A 87 0.30 -6.58 -17.43
C ALA A 87 -0.07 -5.75 -18.67
N THR A 88 -0.89 -4.71 -18.53
CA THR A 88 -1.16 -3.76 -19.61
C THR A 88 0.10 -3.02 -20.03
N TYR A 89 0.91 -2.57 -19.07
CA TYR A 89 2.18 -1.92 -19.35
C TYR A 89 3.15 -2.85 -20.10
N MET A 90 3.33 -4.08 -19.63
CA MET A 90 4.19 -5.09 -20.29
C MET A 90 3.79 -5.36 -21.74
N ARG A 91 2.49 -5.46 -22.03
CA ARG A 91 1.98 -5.63 -23.39
C ARG A 91 2.19 -4.42 -24.29
N SER A 92 2.34 -3.22 -23.72
CA SER A 92 2.61 -2.00 -24.48
C SER A 92 4.08 -1.85 -24.90
N LEU A 93 4.96 -2.70 -24.38
CA LEU A 93 6.39 -2.73 -24.71
C LEU A 93 6.66 -3.76 -25.81
N GLY A 94 7.73 -3.63 -26.57
CA GLY A 94 8.22 -4.73 -27.43
C GLY A 94 7.41 -5.02 -28.71
N GLY A 95 6.51 -4.13 -29.13
CA GLY A 95 5.71 -4.34 -30.35
C GLY A 95 4.55 -5.31 -30.14
N ASP A 96 4.34 -6.25 -31.07
CA ASP A 96 3.16 -7.13 -31.07
C ASP A 96 3.20 -8.23 -29.98
N GLU A 97 4.37 -8.58 -29.45
CA GLU A 97 4.53 -9.68 -28.49
C GLU A 97 4.54 -9.26 -27.01
N GLY A 98 4.72 -7.97 -26.70
CA GLY A 98 4.93 -7.53 -25.33
C GLY A 98 6.37 -7.76 -24.84
N LEU A 99 6.68 -7.22 -23.66
CA LEU A 99 7.90 -7.58 -22.91
C LEU A 99 7.56 -7.82 -21.44
N ASP A 100 7.78 -9.04 -20.95
CA ASP A 100 7.64 -9.35 -19.52
C ASP A 100 8.88 -8.93 -18.74
N ILE A 101 8.85 -7.70 -18.24
CA ILE A 101 9.91 -7.13 -17.39
C ILE A 101 10.00 -7.73 -15.98
N THR A 102 9.18 -8.71 -15.63
CA THR A 102 9.32 -9.44 -14.35
C THR A 102 10.23 -10.66 -14.47
N GLN A 103 10.65 -11.02 -15.68
CA GLN A 103 11.66 -12.05 -15.93
C GLN A 103 13.06 -11.42 -16.08
N ASP A 104 14.08 -12.27 -16.23
CA ASP A 104 15.45 -11.86 -16.58
C ASP A 104 16.11 -10.85 -15.62
N MET A 105 15.73 -10.89 -14.34
CA MET A 105 16.27 -10.01 -13.28
C MET A 105 17.77 -10.24 -13.00
N LYS A 106 18.38 -11.28 -13.57
CA LYS A 106 19.80 -11.60 -13.48
C LYS A 106 20.34 -11.81 -14.90
N PRO A 107 21.59 -11.39 -15.18
CA PRO A 107 22.18 -11.62 -16.48
C PRO A 107 22.28 -13.13 -16.77
N PRO A 108 22.04 -13.55 -18.03
CA PRO A 108 22.13 -14.94 -18.42
C PRO A 108 23.57 -15.44 -18.29
N LYS A 109 23.76 -16.57 -17.59
CA LYS A 109 25.09 -17.20 -17.38
C LYS A 109 25.42 -18.24 -18.46
N SER A 110 24.40 -18.93 -18.95
CA SER A 110 24.47 -20.00 -19.95
C SER A 110 23.09 -20.14 -20.59
N LEU A 111 23.03 -20.66 -21.82
CA LEU A 111 21.77 -20.91 -22.52
C LEU A 111 20.98 -22.08 -21.89
N TYR A 112 21.69 -23.04 -21.28
CA TYR A 112 21.11 -24.20 -20.61
C TYR A 112 21.45 -24.17 -19.12
N ILE A 113 20.46 -24.49 -18.28
CA ILE A 113 20.57 -24.58 -16.82
C ILE A 113 20.08 -25.97 -16.40
N GLU A 114 20.84 -26.64 -15.53
CA GLU A 114 20.42 -27.86 -14.84
C GLU A 114 19.85 -27.49 -13.48
N GLU A 115 18.61 -27.92 -13.21
CA GLU A 115 17.90 -27.62 -11.96
C GLU A 115 17.69 -28.93 -11.18
N HIS A 116 18.16 -28.97 -9.94
CA HIS A 116 17.92 -30.10 -9.03
C HIS A 116 16.70 -29.81 -8.16
N PHE A 117 15.61 -30.54 -8.40
CA PHE A 117 14.41 -30.44 -7.58
C PHE A 117 14.57 -31.23 -6.29
N ALA A 118 14.34 -30.58 -5.14
CA ALA A 118 14.16 -31.28 -3.88
C ALA A 118 12.76 -31.90 -3.85
N LEU A 119 12.68 -33.22 -4.03
CA LEU A 119 11.46 -33.98 -3.76
C LEU A 119 11.24 -34.03 -2.24
N GLN A 120 10.30 -33.23 -1.73
CA GLN A 120 9.74 -33.46 -0.40
C GLN A 120 8.81 -34.68 -0.47
N LEU A 121 9.30 -35.83 -0.01
CA LEU A 121 8.52 -37.02 0.32
C LEU A 121 7.75 -36.83 1.62
#